data_AF-A0AAN5PK19-F1
#
_entry.id   AF-A0AAN5PK19-F1
#
_cell.length_a   1.000
_cell.length_b   1.000
_cell.length_c   1.000
_cell.angle_alpha   90.00
_cell.angle_beta   90.00
_cell.angle_gamma   90.00
#
_symmetry.space_group_name_H-M   'P 1'
#
loop_
_entity.id
_entity.type
_entity.pdbx_description
1 polymer ?
#
loop_
_entity_poly.entity_id
_entity_poly.type
_entity_poly.pdbx_seq_one_letter_code
_entity_poly.pdbx_strand_id
1 'polypeptide(L)' 'RFGKPFEITGEGLLAECLQHEIDHMNGKLFVDMLSPLKRMMARRKLDKFKRLQARKP' A
#
# COMPACT_ATOMS: atom_id res chain seq x y z
N ARG A 1 10.72 22.60 -12.18
CA ARG A 1 9.71 22.72 -11.09
C ARG A 1 10.49 22.86 -9.79
N PHE A 2 10.71 24.10 -9.35
CA PHE A 2 11.59 24.41 -8.22
C PHE A 2 10.96 23.84 -6.95
N GLY A 3 11.63 22.89 -6.29
CA GLY A 3 11.19 22.19 -5.08
C GLY A 3 11.09 23.12 -3.88
N LYS A 4 10.22 24.12 -3.97
CA LYS A 4 9.93 25.06 -2.90
C LYS A 4 9.31 24.28 -1.73
N PRO A 5 9.80 24.48 -0.50
CA PRO A 5 9.16 23.92 0.67
C PRO A 5 7.69 24.34 0.73
N PHE A 6 6.83 23.41 1.10
CA PHE A 6 5.43 23.68 1.39
C PHE A 6 4.99 22.77 2.53
N GLU A 7 3.95 23.19 3.23
CA GLU A 7 3.34 22.43 4.31
C GLU A 7 1.90 22.12 3.92
N ILE A 8 1.43 20.93 4.29
CA ILE A 8 0.07 20.48 4.06
C ILE A 8 -0.44 19.74 5.30
N THR A 9 -1.62 20.15 5.76
CA THR A 9 -2.38 19.42 6.78
C THR A 9 -3.41 18.55 6.07
N GLY A 10 -3.33 17.24 6.26
CA GLY A 10 -4.29 16.28 5.73
C GLY A 10 -5.22 15.77 6.81
N GLU A 11 -6.49 15.56 6.46
CA GLU A 11 -7.49 14.90 7.31
C GLU A 11 -8.24 13.83 6.51
N GLY A 12 -8.87 12.89 7.21
CA GLY A 12 -9.61 11.78 6.61
C GLY A 12 -8.82 11.05 5.52
N LEU A 13 -9.42 10.90 4.34
CA LEU A 13 -8.80 10.19 3.21
C LEU A 13 -7.46 10.82 2.77
N LEU A 14 -7.32 12.14 2.82
CA LEU A 14 -6.06 12.80 2.45
C LEU A 14 -4.95 12.46 3.45
N ALA A 15 -5.27 12.42 4.75
CA ALA A 15 -4.32 11.98 5.77
C ALA A 15 -3.90 10.52 5.55
N GLU A 16 -4.85 9.63 5.22
CA GLU A 16 -4.56 8.22 4.95
C GLU A 16 -3.65 8.05 3.73
N CYS A 17 -3.93 8.77 2.63
CA CYS A 17 -3.08 8.75 1.43
C CYS A 17 -1.67 9.27 1.71
N LEU A 18 -1.53 10.40 2.40
CA LEU A 18 -0.21 10.95 2.73
C LEU A 18 0.61 9.97 3.58
N GLN A 19 -0.02 9.36 4.59
CA GLN A 19 0.64 8.34 5.42
C GLN A 19 1.04 7.10 4.62
N HIS A 20 0.17 6.63 3.71
CA HIS A 20 0.45 5.49 2.84
C HIS A 20 1.70 5.69 1.98
N GLU A 21 1.82 6.85 1.34
CA GLU A 21 2.98 7.15 0.48
C GLU A 21 4.27 7.31 1.30
N ILE A 22 4.18 7.92 2.48
CA ILE A 22 5.32 8.03 3.40
C ILE A 22 5.76 6.64 3.87
N ASP A 23 4.83 5.74 4.18
CA ASP A 23 5.14 4.36 4.56
C ASP A 23 5.87 3.62 3.42
N HIS A 24 5.46 3.83 2.18
CA HIS A 24 6.17 3.29 1.02
C HIS A 24 7.62 3.79 0.92
N MET A 25 7.88 5.06 1.20
CA MET A 25 9.24 5.59 1.27
C MET A 25 10.09 4.91 2.37
N ASN A 26 9.44 4.45 3.43
CA ASN A 26 10.07 3.71 4.53
C ASN A 26 10.11 2.19 4.31
N GLY A 27 9.71 1.71 3.13
CA GLY A 27 9.66 0.27 2.82
C GLY A 27 8.57 -0.50 3.59
N LYS A 28 7.59 0.20 4.17
CA LYS A 28 6.45 -0.38 4.87
C LYS A 28 5.27 -0.52 3.91
N LEU A 29 4.55 -1.62 4.01
CA LEU A 29 3.31 -1.84 3.29
C LEU A 29 2.14 -1.89 4.26
N PHE A 30 0.95 -1.51 3.81
CA PHE A 30 -0.27 -1.66 4.60
C PHE A 30 -0.49 -3.09 5.12
N VAL A 31 -0.08 -4.11 4.35
CA VAL A 31 -0.18 -5.51 4.75
C VAL A 31 0.67 -5.86 5.97
N ASP A 32 1.67 -5.04 6.30
CA ASP A 32 2.49 -5.19 7.49
C ASP A 32 1.72 -4.82 8.77
N MET A 33 0.68 -3.99 8.65
CA MET A 33 -0.20 -3.62 9.76
C MET A 33 -1.31 -4.65 10.00
N LEU A 34 -1.46 -5.64 9.12
CA LEU A 34 -2.47 -6.69 9.27
C LEU A 34 -2.01 -7.76 10.26
N SER A 35 -2.97 -8.37 10.96
CA SER A 35 -2.71 -9.56 11.78
C SER A 35 -2.13 -10.71 10.95
N PRO A 36 -1.37 -11.65 11.54
CA PRO A 36 -0.72 -12.74 10.80
C PRO A 36 -1.68 -13.54 9.91
N LEU A 37 -2.89 -13.82 10.41
CA LEU A 37 -3.93 -14.51 9.65
C LEU A 37 -4.40 -13.71 8.42
N LYS A 38 -4.65 -12.40 8.59
CA LYS A 38 -5.06 -11.51 7.49
C LYS A 38 -3.96 -11.36 6.45
N ARG A 39 -2.70 -11.25 6.86
CA ARG A 39 -1.55 -11.20 5.96
C ARG A 39 -1.40 -12.48 5.14
N MET A 40 -1.55 -13.65 5.77
CA MET A 40 -1.54 -14.95 5.07
C MET A 40 -2.67 -15.03 4.03
N MET A 41 -3.89 -14.61 4.39
CA MET A 41 -5.01 -14.59 3.45
C MET A 41 -4.77 -13.66 2.26
N ALA A 42 -4.23 -12.46 2.50
CA ALA A 42 -3.88 -11.51 1.45
C ALA A 42 -2.85 -12.11 0.48
N ARG A 43 -1.81 -12.79 1.02
CA ARG A 43 -0.80 -13.46 0.20
C ARG A 43 -1.40 -14.57 -0.66
N ARG A 44 -2.24 -15.44 -0.09
CA ARG A 44 -2.92 -16.51 -0.83
C ARG A 44 -3.79 -15.97 -1.98
N LYS A 45 -4.52 -14.88 -1.73
CA LYS A 45 -5.32 -14.21 -2.77
C LYS A 45 -4.43 -13.66 -3.89
N LEU A 46 -3.31 -13.03 -3.55
CA LEU A 46 -2.34 -12.51 -4.51
C LEU A 46 -1.74 -13.63 -5.37
N ASP A 47 -1.31 -14.73 -4.77
CA ASP A 47 -0.71 -15.86 -5.50
C ASP A 47 -1.73 -16.49 -6.46
N LYS A 48 -2.99 -16.63 -6.04
CA LYS A 48 -4.09 -17.08 -6.92
C LYS A 48 -4.31 -16.10 -8.09
N PHE A 49 -4.33 -14.80 -7.81
CA PHE A 49 -4.49 -13.77 -8.84
C PHE A 49 -3.37 -13.82 -9.88
N LYS A 50 -2.11 -13.94 -9.44
CA LYS A 50 -0.94 -14.07 -10.32
C LYS A 50 -1.03 -15.30 -11.23
N ARG A 51 -1.44 -16.46 -10.68
CA ARG A 51 -1.65 -17.69 -11.46
C ARG A 51 -2.73 -17.55 -12.53
N LEU A 52 -3.83 -16.84 -12.22
CA LEU A 52 -4.92 -16.60 -13.17
C LEU A 52 -4.51 -15.62 -14.27
N GLN A 53 -3.78 -14.54 -13.93
CA GLN A 53 -3.26 -13.58 -14.91
C GLN A 53 -2.26 -14.24 -15.87
N ALA A 54 -1.36 -15.10 -15.37
CA ALA A 54 -0.41 -15.84 -16.21
C ALA A 54 -1.06 -16.89 -17.12
N ARG A 55 -2.32 -17.25 -16.87
CA ARG A 55 -3.11 -18.21 -17.66
C ARG A 55 -4.06 -17.54 -18.67
N LYS A 56 -4.14 -16.20 -18.68
CA LYS A 56 -4.90 -15.50 -19.72
C LYS A 56 -4.11 -15.60 -21.05
N PRO A 57 -4.79 -15.97 -22.16
CA PRO A 57 -4.15 -16.06 -23.47
C PRO A 57 -3.62 -14.71 -23.95
#